data_AF-A0A847VG36-F1
#
_entry.id   AF-A0A847VG36-F1
#
_cell.length_a   1.000
_cell.length_b   1.000
_cell.length_c   1.000
_cell.angle_alpha   90.00
_cell.angle_beta   90.00
_cell.angle_gamma   90.00
#
_symmetry.space_group_name_H-M   'P 1'
#
loop_
_entity.id
_entity.type
_entity.pdbx_description
1 polymer ?
#
loop_
_entity_poly.entity_id
_entity_poly.type
_entity_poly.pdbx_seq_one_letter_code
_entity_poly.pdbx_strand_id
1 'polypeptide(L)'
;MFRGDYTYIWQSDDWPTWRYDLATLAHALADVSRAQGLLMGRLADVGMALRDQASLSALTEDVVKTSEIEGEQLNVESVRFSIARRLGVDIGALAPVDRHVEGVVEMVLDATANCSAP
;
A
#
# COMPACT_ATOMS: atom_id res chain seq x y z
N MET A 1 -16.13 19.41 -17.43
CA MET A 1 -15.01 18.48 -17.15
C MET A 1 -14.93 17.54 -18.34
N PHE A 2 -14.06 17.85 -19.31
CA PHE A 2 -13.87 17.00 -20.47
C PHE A 2 -13.09 15.76 -20.01
N ARG A 3 -13.70 14.57 -20.13
CA ARG A 3 -12.95 13.31 -20.03
C ARG A 3 -11.99 13.28 -21.22
N GLY A 4 -10.70 13.18 -20.95
CA GLY A 4 -9.67 13.22 -21.98
C GLY A 4 -9.76 12.02 -22.94
N ASP A 5 -9.37 12.24 -24.19
CA ASP A 5 -9.44 11.31 -25.33
C ASP A 5 -8.50 10.08 -25.23
N TYR A 6 -7.92 9.81 -24.06
CA TYR A 6 -6.93 8.75 -23.86
C TYR A 6 -7.52 7.55 -23.11
N THR A 7 -7.25 6.35 -23.62
CA THR A 7 -7.67 5.07 -23.01
C THR A 7 -6.88 4.77 -21.74
N TYR A 8 -5.61 5.22 -21.68
CA TYR A 8 -4.72 4.98 -20.53
C TYR A 8 -4.02 6.26 -20.09
N ILE A 9 -3.79 6.39 -18.78
CA ILE A 9 -3.19 7.60 -18.19
C ILE A 9 -1.79 7.93 -18.72
N TRP A 10 -0.99 6.91 -19.07
CA TRP A 10 0.37 7.06 -19.59
C TRP A 10 0.43 7.59 -21.02
N GLN A 11 -0.71 7.65 -21.73
CA GLN A 11 -0.80 8.22 -23.08
C GLN A 11 -0.88 9.73 -23.08
N SER A 12 -1.11 10.36 -21.92
CA SER A 12 -1.12 11.81 -21.80
C SER A 12 0.30 12.37 -21.95
N ASP A 13 0.45 13.46 -22.70
CA ASP A 13 1.73 14.17 -22.84
C ASP A 13 2.25 14.74 -21.51
N ASP A 14 1.34 14.98 -20.54
CA ASP A 14 1.71 15.43 -19.20
C ASP A 14 2.11 14.25 -18.29
N TRP A 15 2.06 12.99 -18.74
CA TRP A 15 2.60 11.87 -17.95
C TRP A 15 4.13 11.85 -17.99
N PRO A 16 4.84 11.61 -16.86
CA PRO A 16 4.33 11.49 -15.49
C PRO A 16 4.25 12.85 -14.75
N THR A 17 4.66 13.95 -15.40
CA THR A 17 4.75 15.29 -14.81
C THR A 17 3.44 16.08 -14.98
N TRP A 18 2.44 15.68 -14.19
CA TRP A 18 1.10 16.25 -14.28
C TRP A 18 1.05 17.75 -14.00
N ARG A 19 0.17 18.45 -14.73
CA ARG A 19 -0.21 19.83 -14.45
C ARG A 19 -1.51 19.85 -13.65
N TYR A 20 -1.51 20.51 -12.51
CA TYR A 20 -2.68 20.63 -11.63
C TYR A 20 -2.76 22.01 -10.99
N ASP A 21 -3.96 22.43 -10.63
CA ASP A 21 -4.17 23.66 -9.87
C ASP A 21 -3.94 23.40 -8.38
N LEU A 22 -2.78 23.85 -7.89
CA LEU A 22 -2.41 23.72 -6.49
C LEU A 22 -3.38 24.43 -5.55
N ALA A 23 -3.97 25.57 -5.95
CA ALA A 23 -4.90 26.31 -5.10
C ALA A 23 -6.17 25.49 -4.81
N THR A 24 -6.64 24.73 -5.81
CA THR A 24 -7.78 23.82 -5.64
C THR A 24 -7.44 22.63 -4.73
N LEU A 25 -6.19 22.13 -4.74
CA LEU A 25 -5.77 20.97 -3.94
C LEU A 25 -5.24 21.33 -2.55
N ALA A 26 -4.85 22.58 -2.30
CA ALA A 26 -4.11 23.00 -1.12
C ALA A 26 -4.78 22.59 0.20
N HIS A 27 -6.10 22.73 0.30
CA HIS A 27 -6.83 22.38 1.52
C HIS A 27 -6.81 20.86 1.79
N ALA A 28 -7.11 20.05 0.77
CA ALA A 28 -7.09 18.59 0.89
C ALA A 28 -5.68 18.08 1.21
N LEU A 29 -4.64 18.65 0.59
CA LEU A 29 -3.25 18.31 0.89
C LEU A 29 -2.87 18.65 2.34
N ALA A 30 -3.32 19.81 2.85
CA ALA A 30 -3.08 20.19 4.24
C ALA A 30 -3.78 19.25 5.23
N ASP A 31 -5.01 18.81 4.92
CA ASP A 31 -5.73 17.84 5.75
C ASP A 31 -5.05 16.47 5.77
N VAL A 32 -4.61 15.98 4.61
CA VAL A 32 -3.86 14.72 4.50
C VAL A 32 -2.54 14.82 5.25
N SER A 33 -1.78 15.90 5.07
CA SER A 33 -0.50 16.11 5.77
C SER A 33 -0.68 16.13 7.29
N ARG A 34 -1.73 16.79 7.79
CA ARG A 34 -2.07 16.80 9.22
C ARG A 34 -2.42 15.40 9.72
N ALA A 35 -3.24 14.65 8.98
CA ALA A 35 -3.61 13.29 9.36
C ALA A 35 -2.40 12.34 9.39
N GLN A 36 -1.53 12.42 8.39
CA GLN A 36 -0.27 11.67 8.33
C GLN A 36 0.65 12.01 9.51
N GLY A 37 0.82 13.30 9.82
CA GLY A 37 1.62 13.73 10.97
C GLY A 37 1.08 13.21 12.31
N LEU A 38 -0.24 13.24 12.51
CA LEU A 38 -0.87 12.68 13.71
C LEU A 38 -0.67 11.16 13.83
N LEU A 39 -0.80 10.43 12.73
CA LEU A 39 -0.55 8.99 12.70
C LEU A 39 0.92 8.68 13.03
N MET A 40 1.86 9.37 12.39
CA MET A 40 3.29 9.20 12.65
C MET A 40 3.65 9.54 14.10
N GLY A 41 3.09 10.59 14.67
CA GLY A 41 3.28 10.95 16.08
C GLY A 41 2.79 9.85 17.02
N ARG A 42 1.57 9.34 16.81
CA ARG A 42 1.03 8.22 17.61
C ARG A 42 1.86 6.96 17.45
N LEU A 43 2.32 6.66 16.23
CA LEU A 43 3.21 5.53 16.00
C LEU A 43 4.52 5.71 16.75
N ALA A 44 5.10 6.92 16.76
CA ALA A 44 6.33 7.22 17.50
C ALA A 44 6.22 6.99 19.02
N ASP A 45 5.02 7.10 19.58
CA ASP A 45 4.77 6.88 21.01
C ASP A 45 4.51 5.42 21.38
N VAL A 46 4.12 4.56 20.42
CA VAL A 46 3.91 3.13 20.68
C VAL A 46 5.19 2.32 20.49
N GLY A 47 5.33 1.21 21.23
CA GLY A 47 6.47 0.31 21.11
C GLY A 47 6.53 -0.42 19.76
N MET A 48 7.73 -0.88 19.38
CA MET A 48 7.99 -1.50 18.06
C MET A 48 7.04 -2.65 17.75
N ALA A 49 6.79 -3.55 18.71
CA ALA A 49 5.88 -4.68 18.51
C ALA A 49 4.45 -4.27 18.09
N LEU A 50 3.94 -3.15 18.61
CA LEU A 50 2.61 -2.68 18.22
C LEU A 50 2.63 -2.04 16.83
N ARG A 51 3.71 -1.35 16.47
CA ARG A 51 3.89 -0.82 15.10
C ARG A 51 3.92 -1.96 14.10
N ASP A 52 4.71 -2.98 14.37
CA ASP A 52 4.86 -4.14 13.49
C ASP A 52 3.52 -4.87 13.30
N GLN A 53 2.74 -5.03 14.39
CA GLN A 53 1.42 -5.64 14.31
C GLN A 53 0.41 -4.78 13.53
N ALA A 54 0.49 -3.45 13.65
CA ALA A 54 -0.33 -2.52 12.90
C ALA A 54 0.04 -2.55 11.40
N SER A 55 1.33 -2.52 11.07
CA SER A 55 1.84 -2.64 9.70
C SER A 55 1.46 -3.98 9.07
N LEU A 56 1.59 -5.09 9.81
CA LEU A 56 1.16 -6.40 9.35
C LEU A 56 -0.34 -6.41 9.00
N SER A 57 -1.18 -5.80 9.84
CA SER A 57 -2.62 -5.73 9.60
C SER A 57 -2.94 -4.90 8.36
N ALA A 58 -2.37 -3.69 8.26
CA ALA A 58 -2.62 -2.77 7.16
C ALA A 58 -2.19 -3.37 5.81
N LEU A 59 -0.97 -3.94 5.74
CA LEU A 59 -0.47 -4.54 4.50
C LEU A 59 -1.24 -5.81 4.11
N THR A 60 -1.72 -6.59 5.07
CA THR A 60 -2.57 -7.76 4.78
C THR A 60 -3.86 -7.31 4.12
N GLU A 61 -4.49 -6.26 4.65
CA GLU A 61 -5.70 -5.70 4.08
C GLU A 61 -5.45 -5.10 2.70
N ASP A 62 -4.39 -4.32 2.53
CA ASP A 62 -4.03 -3.70 1.24
C ASP A 62 -3.82 -4.75 0.15
N VAL A 63 -3.07 -5.82 0.42
CA VAL A 63 -2.84 -6.91 -0.54
C VAL A 63 -4.14 -7.61 -0.91
N VAL A 64 -4.98 -7.95 0.08
CA VAL A 64 -6.26 -8.62 -0.20
C VAL A 64 -7.19 -7.71 -1.01
N LYS A 65 -7.30 -6.43 -0.63
CA LYS A 65 -8.21 -5.48 -1.26
C LYS A 65 -7.77 -5.06 -2.65
N THR A 66 -6.48 -4.87 -2.88
CA THR A 66 -5.99 -4.57 -4.23
C THR A 66 -6.14 -5.78 -5.16
N SER A 67 -5.96 -7.00 -4.67
CA SER A 67 -6.21 -8.22 -5.46
C SER A 67 -7.69 -8.41 -5.80
N GLU A 68 -8.59 -8.10 -4.86
CA GLU A 68 -10.04 -8.18 -5.10
C GLU A 68 -10.49 -7.24 -6.24
N ILE A 69 -9.85 -6.09 -6.42
CA ILE A 69 -10.12 -5.15 -7.52
C ILE A 69 -9.81 -5.81 -8.88
N GLU A 70 -8.75 -6.61 -8.95
CA GLU A 70 -8.35 -7.36 -10.14
C GLU A 70 -9.11 -8.68 -10.31
N GLY A 71 -10.08 -8.96 -9.44
CA GLY A 71 -10.89 -10.18 -9.45
C GLY A 71 -10.21 -11.39 -8.80
N GLU A 72 -9.07 -11.19 -8.12
CA GLU A 72 -8.36 -12.24 -7.41
C GLU A 72 -8.83 -12.35 -5.95
N GLN A 73 -9.17 -13.57 -5.53
CA GLN A 73 -9.49 -13.88 -4.13
C GLN A 73 -8.33 -14.65 -3.50
N LEU A 74 -7.57 -13.96 -2.65
CA LEU A 74 -6.44 -14.55 -1.95
C LEU A 74 -6.85 -15.10 -0.57
N ASN A 75 -6.19 -16.17 -0.13
CA ASN A 75 -6.34 -16.64 1.24
C ASN A 75 -5.68 -15.63 2.21
N VAL A 76 -6.50 -15.00 3.04
CA VAL A 76 -6.07 -13.95 3.99
C VAL A 76 -5.00 -14.44 4.97
N GLU A 77 -5.09 -15.70 5.42
CA GLU A 77 -4.12 -16.28 6.33
C GLU A 77 -2.76 -16.47 5.64
N SER A 78 -2.74 -17.02 4.43
CA SER A 78 -1.53 -17.14 3.61
C SER A 78 -0.88 -15.77 3.34
N VAL A 79 -1.67 -14.74 3.02
CA VAL A 79 -1.18 -13.36 2.81
C VAL A 79 -0.54 -12.82 4.09
N ARG A 80 -1.23 -12.95 5.23
CA ARG A 80 -0.72 -12.50 6.53
C ARG A 80 0.59 -13.21 6.88
N PHE A 81 0.71 -14.52 6.66
CA PHE A 81 1.97 -15.26 6.89
C PHE A 81 3.11 -14.79 5.99
N SER A 82 2.82 -14.55 4.72
CA SER A 82 3.79 -14.06 3.74
C SER A 82 4.34 -12.68 4.12
N ILE A 83 3.47 -11.77 4.57
CA ILE A 83 3.86 -10.43 5.04
C ILE A 83 4.61 -10.49 6.37
N ALA A 84 4.13 -11.27 7.34
CA ALA A 84 4.76 -11.40 8.66
C ALA A 84 6.23 -11.87 8.55
N ARG A 85 6.50 -12.85 7.67
CA ARG A 85 7.87 -13.30 7.37
C ARG A 85 8.76 -12.18 6.83
N ARG A 86 8.24 -11.31 5.96
CA ARG A 86 9.01 -10.20 5.38
C ARG A 86 9.22 -9.04 6.35
N LEU A 87 8.27 -8.80 7.25
CA LEU A 87 8.39 -7.80 8.32
C LEU A 87 9.20 -8.30 9.53
N GLY A 88 9.53 -9.59 9.60
CA GLY A 88 10.20 -10.18 10.76
C GLY A 88 9.30 -10.32 12.00
N VAL A 89 7.98 -10.34 11.80
CA VAL A 89 6.99 -10.48 12.88
C VAL A 89 6.73 -11.97 13.13
N ASP A 90 6.99 -12.42 14.36
CA ASP A 90 6.65 -13.78 14.76
C ASP A 90 5.13 -13.90 15.01
N ILE A 91 4.49 -14.78 14.25
CA ILE A 91 3.06 -15.09 14.39
C ILE A 91 2.81 -16.60 14.62
N GLY A 92 3.85 -17.37 14.94
CA GLY A 92 3.75 -18.79 15.22
C GLY A 92 3.80 -19.70 13.98
N ALA A 93 3.03 -20.79 14.00
CA ALA A 93 3.17 -21.91 13.07
C ALA A 93 2.94 -21.50 11.60
N LEU A 94 3.87 -21.88 10.71
CA LEU A 94 3.85 -21.52 9.29
C LEU A 94 2.69 -22.20 8.53
N ALA A 95 1.89 -21.41 7.84
CA ALA A 95 0.98 -21.92 6.80
C ALA A 95 1.78 -22.48 5.60
N PRO A 96 1.18 -23.41 4.82
CA PRO A 96 1.75 -23.85 3.56
C PRO A 96 2.05 -22.66 2.63
N VAL A 97 3.22 -22.68 1.99
CA VAL A 97 3.63 -21.60 1.07
C VAL A 97 2.81 -21.67 -0.21
N ASP A 98 2.04 -20.61 -0.46
CA ASP A 98 1.39 -20.37 -1.74
C ASP A 98 2.26 -19.42 -2.58
N ARG A 99 2.76 -19.91 -3.72
CA ARG A 99 3.64 -19.13 -4.59
C ARG A 99 2.93 -17.97 -5.28
N HIS A 100 1.63 -18.10 -5.54
CA HIS A 100 0.84 -17.02 -6.14
C HIS A 100 0.74 -15.86 -5.16
N VAL A 101 0.37 -16.15 -3.92
CA VAL A 101 0.35 -15.18 -2.81
C VAL A 101 1.73 -14.55 -2.61
N GLU A 102 2.80 -15.35 -2.62
CA GLU A 102 4.15 -14.84 -2.40
C GLU A 102 4.56 -13.79 -3.44
N GLY A 103 4.21 -14.02 -4.71
CA GLY A 103 4.48 -13.09 -5.82
C GLY A 103 3.67 -11.80 -5.73
N VAL A 104 2.38 -11.89 -5.40
CA VAL A 104 1.53 -10.69 -5.20
C VAL A 104 2.05 -9.86 -4.03
N VAL A 105 2.36 -10.51 -2.90
CA VAL A 105 2.90 -9.82 -1.72
C VAL A 105 4.25 -9.17 -2.03
N GLU A 106 5.12 -9.84 -2.78
CA GLU A 106 6.41 -9.27 -3.20
C GLU A 106 6.21 -8.00 -4.03
N MET A 107 5.36 -8.07 -5.06
CA MET A 107 5.06 -6.95 -5.94
C MET A 107 4.45 -5.76 -5.17
N VAL A 108 3.48 -6.00 -4.29
CA VAL A 108 2.84 -4.92 -3.52
C VAL A 108 3.82 -4.25 -2.57
N LEU A 109 4.66 -5.04 -1.88
CA LEU A 109 5.66 -4.48 -0.98
C LEU A 109 6.74 -3.71 -1.73
N ASP A 110 7.18 -4.21 -2.88
CA ASP A 110 8.12 -3.49 -3.75
C ASP A 110 7.53 -2.17 -4.24
N ALA A 111 6.31 -2.19 -4.76
CA ALA A 111 5.61 -0.99 -5.21
C ALA A 111 5.39 0.04 -4.09
N THR A 112 5.30 -0.39 -2.83
CA THR A 112 5.08 0.50 -1.68
C THR A 112 6.40 1.02 -1.09
N ALA A 113 7.40 0.17 -0.92
CA ALA A 113 8.67 0.51 -0.28
C ALA A 113 9.68 1.13 -1.23
N ASN A 114 9.64 0.74 -2.51
CA ASN A 114 10.57 1.16 -3.55
C ASN A 114 9.89 2.05 -4.61
N CYS A 115 8.78 2.71 -4.27
CA CYS A 115 8.00 3.56 -5.18
C CYS A 115 8.78 4.73 -5.83
N SER A 116 9.96 5.05 -5.30
CA SER A 116 10.86 6.10 -5.80
C SER A 116 12.08 5.55 -6.55
N ALA A 117 12.28 4.23 -6.55
CA ALA A 117 13.31 3.56 -7.32
C ALA A 117 12.80 3.26 -8.75
N PRO A 118 13.68 3.23 -9.76
CA PRO A 118 13.31 2.88 -11.13
C PRO A 118 12.89 1.41 -11.27
#